data_AF-A0AAD5SMD6-F1
#
_entry.id   AF-A0AAD5SMD6-F1
#
_cell.length_a   1.000
_cell.length_b   1.000
_cell.length_c   1.000
_cell.angle_alpha   90.00
_cell.angle_beta   90.00
_cell.angle_gamma   90.00
#
_symmetry.space_group_name_H-M   'P 1'
#
loop_
_entity.id
_entity.type
_entity.pdbx_description
1 polymer ?
#
loop_
_entity_poly.entity_id
_entity_poly.type
_entity_poly.pdbx_seq_one_letter_code
_entity_poly.pdbx_strand_id
1 'polypeptide(L)'
;VGKFADLVMYSPAFFGTKPELVIKGGVIAYSQMGDANASIPTPQPVIARPMFGAHASAVGGTCLSFVSAVGVETVEREYGLKKRVVAVKGCRNVGKKDMKLNDFMPAITVDPETYQVTVNGVAIKMDPAKSIPLTQNFYVF
;
A
#
# COMPACT_ATOMS: atom_id res chain seq x y z
N VAL A 1 -10.71 -14.77 1.70
CA VAL A 1 -12.14 -14.54 2.03
C VAL A 1 -12.25 -14.06 3.47
N GLY A 2 -13.11 -13.09 3.79
CA GLY A 2 -13.29 -12.54 5.16
C GLY A 2 -12.46 -11.30 5.52
N LYS A 3 -11.58 -10.82 4.63
CA LYS A 3 -10.90 -9.53 4.76
C LYS A 3 -11.67 -8.43 4.02
N PHE A 4 -11.39 -7.18 4.37
CA PHE A 4 -11.97 -6.01 3.70
C PHE A 4 -11.54 -6.00 2.22
N ALA A 5 -12.46 -5.63 1.31
CA ALA A 5 -12.26 -5.72 -0.13
C ALA A 5 -11.44 -4.54 -0.67
N ASP A 6 -10.19 -4.46 -0.22
CA ASP A 6 -9.17 -3.55 -0.75
C ASP A 6 -8.27 -4.32 -1.71
N LEU A 7 -8.39 -4.04 -3.00
CA LEU A 7 -7.74 -4.77 -4.07
C LEU A 7 -7.11 -3.79 -5.06
N VAL A 8 -5.99 -4.18 -5.64
CA VAL A 8 -5.32 -3.42 -6.70
C VAL A 8 -5.15 -4.33 -7.90
N MET A 9 -5.58 -3.85 -9.07
CA MET A 9 -5.45 -4.55 -10.33
C MET A 9 -4.33 -3.94 -11.16
N TYR A 10 -3.54 -4.80 -11.77
CA TYR A 10 -2.46 -4.42 -12.66
C TYR A 10 -2.61 -5.17 -13.98
N SER A 11 -2.39 -4.47 -15.09
CA SER A 11 -1.89 -5.13 -16.29
C SER A 11 -0.47 -5.62 -16.01
N PRO A 12 -0.09 -6.86 -16.39
CA PRO A 12 1.22 -7.43 -16.07
C PRO A 12 2.40 -6.55 -16.49
N ALA A 13 2.28 -5.83 -17.61
CA ALA A 13 3.34 -4.93 -18.11
C ALA A 13 3.63 -3.75 -17.17
N PHE A 14 2.68 -3.37 -16.31
CA PHE A 14 2.78 -2.25 -15.37
C PHE A 14 2.81 -2.69 -13.90
N PHE A 15 3.00 -3.99 -13.65
CA PHE A 15 3.01 -4.51 -12.29
C PHE A 15 4.06 -3.82 -11.42
N GLY A 16 3.64 -3.30 -10.27
CA GLY A 16 4.51 -2.58 -9.33
C GLY A 16 4.78 -1.11 -9.68
N THR A 17 4.28 -0.60 -10.82
CA THR A 17 4.41 0.83 -11.19
C THR A 17 3.07 1.54 -11.20
N LYS A 18 2.26 1.31 -12.23
CA LYS A 18 1.02 2.04 -12.49
C LYS A 18 -0.16 1.08 -12.42
N PRO A 19 -0.93 1.07 -11.31
CA PRO A 19 -2.11 0.23 -11.23
C PRO A 19 -3.17 0.69 -12.23
N GLU A 20 -3.94 -0.26 -12.74
CA GLU A 20 -5.06 -0.01 -13.65
C GLU A 20 -6.30 0.42 -12.87
N LEU A 21 -6.60 -0.29 -11.78
CA LEU A 21 -7.75 -0.08 -10.91
C LEU A 21 -7.36 -0.24 -9.44
N VAL A 22 -7.87 0.64 -8.59
CA VAL A 22 -7.80 0.53 -7.12
C VAL A 22 -9.21 0.43 -6.59
N ILE A 23 -9.51 -0.70 -5.94
CA ILE A 23 -10.79 -1.00 -5.31
C ILE A 23 -10.61 -0.83 -3.81
N LYS A 24 -11.49 -0.04 -3.19
CA LYS A 24 -11.50 0.24 -1.76
C LYS A 24 -12.87 -0.13 -1.20
N GLY A 25 -12.91 -1.03 -0.22
CA GLY A 25 -14.17 -1.50 0.36
C GLY A 25 -15.19 -2.02 -0.67
N GLY A 26 -14.71 -2.64 -1.76
CA GLY A 26 -15.55 -3.18 -2.82
C GLY A 26 -15.99 -2.20 -3.91
N VAL A 27 -15.59 -0.92 -3.85
CA VAL A 27 -15.91 0.10 -4.87
C VAL A 27 -14.63 0.65 -5.48
N ILE A 28 -14.63 0.91 -6.78
CA ILE A 28 -13.48 1.52 -7.45
C ILE A 28 -13.27 2.94 -6.92
N ALA A 29 -12.13 3.19 -6.31
CA ALA A 29 -11.73 4.48 -5.78
C ALA A 29 -10.80 5.24 -6.74
N TYR A 30 -10.07 4.53 -7.59
CA TYR A 30 -9.11 5.12 -8.51
C TYR A 30 -8.93 4.26 -9.75
N SER A 31 -8.71 4.87 -10.91
CA SER A 31 -8.39 4.14 -12.14
C SER A 31 -7.55 4.97 -13.10
N GLN A 32 -6.84 4.29 -14.03
CA GLN A 32 -6.36 4.94 -15.25
C GLN A 32 -7.56 5.21 -16.15
N MET A 33 -7.75 6.46 -16.56
CA MET A 33 -8.94 6.90 -17.28
C MET A 33 -8.58 7.96 -18.32
N GLY A 34 -9.08 7.77 -19.54
CA GLY A 34 -8.90 8.65 -20.68
C GLY A 34 -9.57 10.01 -20.57
N ASP A 35 -9.78 10.65 -21.72
CA ASP A 35 -10.54 11.89 -21.81
C ASP A 35 -12.01 11.67 -21.41
N ALA A 36 -12.54 12.55 -20.57
CA ALA A 36 -13.92 12.50 -20.09
C ALA A 36 -14.95 12.89 -21.18
N ASN A 37 -14.52 13.62 -22.21
CA ASN A 37 -15.40 14.00 -23.33
C ASN A 37 -15.35 13.02 -24.51
N ALA A 38 -14.56 11.96 -24.41
CA ALA A 38 -14.46 10.95 -25.46
C ALA A 38 -15.67 10.01 -25.48
N SER A 39 -15.88 9.32 -26.60
CA SER A 39 -16.99 8.37 -26.77
C SER A 39 -16.87 7.09 -25.95
N ILE A 40 -15.65 6.75 -25.51
CA ILE A 40 -15.29 5.56 -24.70
C ILE A 40 -14.15 5.96 -23.74
N PRO A 41 -13.81 5.17 -22.71
CA PRO A 41 -12.87 5.59 -21.66
C PRO A 41 -11.37 5.46 -21.98
N THR A 42 -11.01 4.90 -23.14
CA THR A 42 -9.62 4.62 -23.56
C THR A 42 -8.89 5.72 -24.36
N PRO A 43 -9.56 6.71 -25.00
CA PRO A 43 -8.89 7.77 -25.72
C PRO A 43 -8.04 8.66 -24.82
N GLN A 44 -6.93 9.11 -25.36
CA GLN A 44 -5.94 9.91 -24.64
C GLN A 44 -6.49 11.29 -24.26
N PRO A 45 -6.01 11.91 -23.16
CA PRO A 45 -4.94 11.44 -22.28
C PRO A 45 -5.44 10.47 -21.21
N VAL A 46 -4.80 9.29 -21.14
CA VAL A 46 -5.02 8.32 -20.06
C VAL A 46 -4.15 8.71 -18.86
N ILE A 47 -4.82 9.18 -17.81
CA ILE A 47 -4.18 9.56 -16.55
C ILE A 47 -4.94 8.93 -15.38
N ALA A 48 -4.29 8.92 -14.22
CA ALA A 48 -4.90 8.37 -13.04
C ALA A 48 -5.91 9.36 -12.44
N ARG A 49 -7.15 8.92 -12.21
CA ARG A 49 -8.27 9.78 -11.77
C ARG A 49 -9.02 9.18 -10.59
N PRO A 50 -9.53 10.02 -9.66
CA PRO A 50 -10.44 9.58 -8.62
C PRO A 50 -11.76 9.10 -9.24
N MET A 51 -12.24 7.96 -8.76
CA MET A 51 -13.51 7.36 -9.17
C MET A 51 -14.57 7.55 -8.08
N PHE A 52 -15.79 7.08 -8.32
CA PHE A 52 -16.91 7.27 -7.40
C PHE A 52 -16.64 6.84 -5.96
N GLY A 53 -15.84 5.78 -5.74
CA GLY A 53 -15.44 5.32 -4.40
C GLY A 53 -14.60 6.31 -3.59
N ALA A 54 -14.02 7.34 -4.22
CA ALA A 54 -13.23 8.38 -3.58
C ALA A 54 -14.03 9.64 -3.21
N HIS A 55 -15.29 9.77 -3.65
CA HIS A 55 -16.10 10.93 -3.34
C HIS A 55 -16.81 10.83 -1.98
N ALA A 56 -17.15 11.98 -1.39
CA ALA A 56 -17.60 12.11 0.00
C ALA A 56 -18.78 11.20 0.38
N SER A 57 -19.69 10.94 -0.56
CA SER A 57 -20.84 10.06 -0.35
C SER A 57 -20.46 8.58 -0.19
N ALA A 58 -19.35 8.13 -0.79
CA ALA A 58 -18.90 6.74 -0.76
C ALA A 58 -17.88 6.45 0.33
N VAL A 59 -16.97 7.40 0.63
CA VAL A 59 -15.83 7.19 1.52
C VAL A 59 -16.21 6.73 2.93
N GLY A 60 -17.40 7.07 3.43
CA GLY A 60 -17.88 6.61 4.73
C GLY A 60 -18.04 5.08 4.80
N GLY A 61 -18.58 4.47 3.74
CA GLY A 61 -18.79 3.02 3.65
C GLY A 61 -17.59 2.25 3.11
N THR A 62 -16.73 2.89 2.30
CA THR A 62 -15.62 2.21 1.61
C THR A 62 -14.29 2.32 2.35
N CYS A 63 -14.18 3.18 3.36
CA CYS A 63 -12.96 3.36 4.14
C CYS A 63 -13.13 2.97 5.61
N LEU A 64 -11.99 2.66 6.24
CA LEU A 64 -11.89 2.35 7.66
C LEU A 64 -11.02 3.40 8.36
N SER A 65 -11.34 3.73 9.60
CA SER A 65 -10.50 4.52 10.51
C SER A 65 -10.00 3.60 11.62
N PHE A 66 -8.71 3.26 11.63
CA PHE A 66 -8.12 2.41 12.66
C PHE A 66 -7.76 3.25 13.91
N VAL A 67 -8.19 2.80 15.08
CA VAL A 67 -7.94 3.47 16.37
C VAL A 67 -7.53 2.47 17.46
N SER A 68 -7.07 2.97 18.61
CA SER A 68 -6.82 2.10 19.77
C SER A 68 -8.13 1.50 20.28
N ALA A 69 -8.07 0.28 20.85
CA ALA A 69 -9.26 -0.37 21.39
C ALA A 69 -9.98 0.48 22.45
N VAL A 70 -9.23 1.21 23.27
CA VAL A 70 -9.77 2.11 24.31
C VAL A 70 -10.50 3.32 23.70
N GLY A 71 -10.06 3.79 22.54
CA GLY A 71 -10.61 5.00 21.91
C GLY A 71 -11.78 4.76 20.96
N VAL A 72 -12.16 3.50 20.69
CA VAL A 72 -13.20 3.20 19.68
C VAL A 72 -14.52 3.90 20.02
N GLU A 73 -15.02 3.73 21.24
CA GLU A 73 -16.33 4.26 21.63
C GLU A 73 -16.34 5.79 21.58
N THR A 74 -15.32 6.43 22.16
CA THR A 74 -15.19 7.90 22.17
C THR A 74 -15.14 8.43 20.74
N VAL A 75 -14.33 7.83 19.87
CA VAL A 75 -14.17 8.31 18.48
C VAL A 75 -15.45 8.11 17.67
N GLU A 76 -16.15 6.98 17.83
CA GLU A 76 -17.42 6.73 17.14
C GLU A 76 -18.50 7.74 17.54
N ARG A 77 -18.56 8.11 18.83
CA ARG A 77 -19.63 8.96 19.36
C ARG A 77 -19.35 10.45 19.21
N GLU A 78 -18.11 10.88 19.42
CA GLU A 78 -17.81 12.31 19.58
C GLU A 78 -17.27 12.96 18.31
N TYR A 79 -16.58 12.21 17.44
CA TYR A 79 -15.79 12.83 16.36
C TYR A 79 -16.57 13.00 15.05
N GLY A 80 -17.84 12.57 15.02
CA GLY A 80 -18.72 12.74 13.85
C GLY A 80 -18.21 12.04 12.59
N LEU A 81 -17.38 11.00 12.73
CA LEU A 81 -16.78 10.30 11.60
C LEU A 81 -17.86 9.53 10.82
N LYS A 82 -17.83 9.66 9.49
CA LYS A 82 -18.65 8.85 8.59
C LYS A 82 -18.02 7.51 8.24
N LYS A 83 -16.71 7.37 8.43
CA LYS A 83 -15.96 6.14 8.19
C LYS A 83 -16.21 5.15 9.32
N ARG A 84 -16.24 3.86 8.99
CA ARG A 84 -16.27 2.81 10.01
C ARG A 84 -14.99 2.84 10.86
N VAL A 85 -15.14 2.96 12.16
CA VAL A 85 -14.04 2.91 13.12
C VAL A 85 -13.70 1.45 13.43
N VAL A 86 -12.41 1.11 13.52
CA VAL A 86 -11.95 -0.26 13.75
C VAL A 86 -10.83 -0.29 14.77
N ALA A 87 -10.99 -1.10 15.82
CA ALA A 87 -9.95 -1.32 16.82
C ALA A 87 -8.74 -2.05 16.23
N VAL A 88 -7.55 -1.50 16.46
CA VAL A 88 -6.30 -2.24 16.29
C VAL A 88 -6.16 -3.25 17.43
N LYS A 89 -5.79 -4.50 17.10
CA LYS A 89 -5.62 -5.61 18.06
C LYS A 89 -4.44 -6.51 17.70
N GLY A 90 -3.94 -7.27 18.66
CA GLY A 90 -2.92 -8.30 18.44
C GLY A 90 -1.48 -7.79 18.31
N CYS A 91 -1.21 -6.52 18.62
CA CYS A 91 0.12 -5.93 18.43
C CYS A 91 1.20 -6.36 19.44
N ARG A 92 0.83 -6.95 20.58
CA ARG A 92 1.77 -7.29 21.67
C ARG A 92 2.24 -8.74 21.65
N ASN A 93 1.60 -9.58 20.86
CA ASN A 93 1.89 -11.00 20.78
C ASN A 93 2.52 -11.40 19.44
N VAL A 94 2.90 -10.42 18.63
CA VAL A 94 3.57 -10.63 17.35
C VAL A 94 5.05 -10.29 17.48
N GLY A 95 5.90 -11.09 16.85
CA GLY A 95 7.34 -10.88 16.76
C GLY A 95 7.87 -11.20 15.37
N LYS A 96 9.19 -11.34 15.25
CA LYS A 96 9.86 -11.60 13.96
C LYS A 96 9.39 -12.90 13.29
N LYS A 97 9.05 -13.92 14.08
CA LYS A 97 8.52 -15.22 13.61
C LYS A 97 7.16 -15.14 12.92
N ASP A 98 6.39 -14.08 13.17
CA ASP A 98 5.06 -13.91 12.58
C ASP A 98 5.10 -13.26 11.18
N MET A 99 6.27 -12.71 10.79
CA MET A 99 6.49 -12.10 9.48
C MET A 99 6.48 -13.14 8.37
N LYS A 100 5.46 -13.10 7.52
CA LYS A 100 5.31 -14.06 6.42
C LYS A 100 6.45 -13.91 5.41
N LEU A 101 7.10 -15.03 5.09
CA LEU A 101 8.23 -15.13 4.17
C LEU A 101 9.49 -14.36 4.60
N ASN A 102 9.54 -13.76 5.80
CA ASN A 102 10.58 -12.81 6.23
C ASN A 102 10.87 -12.89 7.74
N ASP A 103 10.98 -14.09 8.30
CA ASP A 103 11.15 -14.34 9.75
C ASP A 103 12.60 -14.63 10.18
N PHE A 104 13.56 -14.58 9.26
CA PHE A 104 14.96 -14.87 9.53
C PHE A 104 15.58 -13.94 10.59
N MET A 105 16.25 -14.52 11.59
CA MET A 105 16.93 -13.83 12.71
C MET A 105 18.41 -14.24 12.78
N PRO A 106 19.27 -13.70 11.91
CA PRO A 106 20.71 -13.98 11.96
C PRO A 106 21.42 -13.20 13.07
N ALA A 107 22.64 -13.62 13.41
CA ALA A 107 23.57 -12.79 14.15
C ALA A 107 24.11 -11.71 13.20
N ILE A 108 23.83 -10.44 13.51
CA ILE A 108 24.29 -9.29 12.73
C ILE A 108 25.34 -8.55 13.56
N THR A 109 26.50 -8.30 12.97
CA THR A 109 27.53 -7.44 13.58
C THR A 109 27.87 -6.28 12.64
N VAL A 110 28.21 -5.14 13.23
CA VAL A 110 28.66 -3.95 12.51
C VAL A 110 29.98 -3.52 13.15
N ASP A 111 31.02 -3.43 12.34
CA ASP A 111 32.30 -2.89 12.77
C ASP A 111 32.18 -1.36 12.97
N PRO A 112 32.54 -0.80 14.14
CA PRO A 112 32.29 0.61 14.46
C PRO A 112 33.24 1.58 13.74
N GLU A 113 34.35 1.11 13.18
CA GLU A 113 35.34 1.96 12.51
C GLU A 113 35.17 1.93 10.99
N THR A 114 34.94 0.73 10.43
CA THR A 114 34.85 0.49 8.98
C THR A 114 33.42 0.44 8.47
N TYR A 115 32.44 0.33 9.37
CA TYR A 115 31.01 0.13 9.08
C TYR A 115 30.70 -1.14 8.28
N GLN A 116 31.64 -2.09 8.25
CA GLN A 116 31.42 -3.38 7.62
C GLN A 116 30.33 -4.17 8.38
N VAL A 117 29.33 -4.62 7.63
CA VAL A 117 28.23 -5.43 8.17
C VAL A 117 28.51 -6.90 7.89
N THR A 118 28.40 -7.75 8.92
CA THR A 118 28.43 -9.21 8.73
C THR A 118 27.12 -9.85 9.20
N VAL A 119 26.72 -10.92 8.52
CA VAL A 119 25.55 -11.74 8.84
C VAL A 119 26.05 -13.17 9.03
N ASN A 120 25.91 -13.71 10.23
CA ASN A 120 26.47 -15.00 10.64
C ASN A 120 27.97 -15.13 10.32
N GLY A 121 28.73 -14.05 10.56
CA GLY A 121 30.17 -13.99 10.29
C GLY A 121 30.55 -13.78 8.83
N VAL A 122 29.60 -13.73 7.91
CA VAL A 122 29.84 -13.48 6.48
C VAL A 122 29.63 -12.00 6.19
N ALA A 123 30.65 -11.34 5.65
CA ALA A 123 30.56 -9.95 5.21
C ALA A 123 29.52 -9.79 4.09
N ILE A 124 28.58 -8.86 4.26
CA ILE A 124 27.59 -8.54 3.23
C ILE A 124 27.99 -7.24 2.56
N LYS A 125 28.24 -7.32 1.26
CA LYS A 125 28.54 -6.16 0.42
C LYS A 125 27.88 -6.37 -0.94
N MET A 126 27.34 -5.29 -1.50
CA MET A 126 26.81 -5.26 -2.86
C MET A 126 27.32 -4.01 -3.55
N ASP A 127 27.64 -4.13 -4.83
CA ASP A 127 27.97 -2.98 -5.65
C ASP A 127 26.70 -2.17 -5.97
N PRO A 128 26.80 -0.84 -6.08
CA PRO A 128 25.66 -0.02 -6.43
C PRO A 128 25.13 -0.38 -7.83
N ALA A 129 23.80 -0.51 -7.95
CA ALA A 129 23.15 -0.72 -9.23
C ALA A 129 23.29 0.52 -10.12
N LYS A 130 23.71 0.34 -11.38
CA LYS A 130 23.83 1.42 -12.37
C LYS A 130 22.49 1.78 -13.03
N SER A 131 21.55 0.83 -13.04
CA SER A 131 20.18 1.01 -13.54
C SER A 131 19.26 0.06 -12.78
N ILE A 132 17.99 0.41 -12.70
CA ILE A 132 16.96 -0.39 -12.02
C ILE A 132 15.69 -0.48 -12.88
N PRO A 133 14.99 -1.62 -12.88
CA PRO A 133 13.72 -1.77 -13.60
C PRO A 133 12.66 -0.83 -13.01
N LEU A 134 11.52 -0.72 -13.71
CA LEU A 134 10.36 0.05 -13.22
C LEU A 134 10.64 1.56 -13.04
N THR A 135 11.55 2.14 -13.84
CA THR A 135 11.95 3.56 -13.77
C THR A 135 11.73 4.29 -15.10
N GLN A 136 12.80 4.66 -15.82
CA GLN A 136 12.78 5.56 -16.99
C GLN A 136 11.88 5.06 -18.13
N ASN A 137 11.65 3.75 -18.23
CA ASN A 137 10.74 3.17 -19.23
C ASN A 137 9.25 3.44 -18.94
N PHE A 138 8.90 3.86 -17.71
CA PHE A 138 7.51 4.00 -17.26
C PHE A 138 7.12 5.44 -16.94
N TYR A 139 8.08 6.32 -16.65
CA TYR A 139 7.82 7.66 -16.17
C TYR A 139 8.44 8.70 -17.10
N VAL A 140 7.71 9.79 -17.33
CA VAL A 140 8.18 10.93 -18.13
C VAL A 140 9.20 11.76 -17.34
N PHE A 141 9.07 11.78 -16.01
CA PHE A 141 9.93 12.47 -15.05
C PHE A 141 10.23 11.57 -13.87
#